data_AF-A0A9D1C9A7-F1
#
_entry.id   AF-A0A9D1C9A7-F1
#
_cell.length_a   1.000
_cell.length_b   1.000
_cell.length_c   1.000
_cell.angle_alpha   90.00
_cell.angle_beta   90.00
_cell.angle_gamma   90.00
#
_symmetry.space_group_name_H-M   'P 1'
#
loop_
_entity.id
_entity.type
_entity.pdbx_description
1 polymer ?
#
loop_
_entity_poly.entity_id
_entity_poly.type
_entity_poly.pdbx_seq_one_letter_code
_entity_poly.pdbx_strand_id
1 'polypeptide(L)'
;FRVSGWGYYYMVTVMDDYSRSILAWKLQGDMTADSLIQVVQLAVDSTGMTEVPLEDRTRLLSDNGSGYVSRAFRDYLNLVGIRHILAAPYHPQTNGKLERYHQSIKQEVNQVPYEVPSELEVAIAGFVDYYNNRRYHKALSNVTPDDVLHGRREEILFKRREVQAQTLAQRKHYNRLLRES
;
A
#
# COMPACT_ATOMS: atom_id res chain seq x y z
N PHE A 1 1.01 7.09 15.82
CA PHE A 1 0.12 8.26 15.76
C PHE A 1 -0.25 8.66 17.19
N ARG A 2 -0.59 9.92 17.44
CA ARG A 2 -0.91 10.42 18.78
C ARG A 2 -2.33 10.98 18.80
N VAL A 3 -3.07 10.64 19.83
CA VAL A 3 -4.41 11.18 20.11
C VAL A 3 -4.37 11.86 21.47
N SER A 4 -4.85 13.10 21.54
CA SER A 4 -4.82 13.94 22.74
C SER A 4 -5.66 13.32 23.86
N GLY A 5 -5.06 13.06 25.02
CA GLY A 5 -5.76 12.42 26.15
C GLY A 5 -5.85 10.89 26.07
N TRP A 6 -5.56 10.27 24.93
CA TRP A 6 -5.64 8.81 24.73
C TRP A 6 -4.27 8.13 24.55
N GLY A 7 -3.25 8.87 24.13
CA GLY A 7 -1.88 8.37 24.03
C GLY A 7 -1.44 8.04 22.60
N TYR A 8 -0.57 7.04 22.47
CA TYR A 8 0.02 6.64 21.18
C TYR A 8 -0.62 5.37 20.64
N TYR A 9 -0.87 5.37 19.34
CA TYR A 9 -1.36 4.23 18.58
C TYR A 9 -0.35 3.82 17.50
N TYR A 10 -0.28 2.53 17.25
CA TYR A 10 0.43 1.93 16.13
C TYR A 10 -0.51 1.80 14.93
N MET A 11 0.01 1.98 13.72
CA MET A 11 -0.71 1.61 12.51
C MET A 11 -0.03 0.37 11.95
N VAL A 12 -0.78 -0.73 11.91
CA VAL A 12 -0.36 -1.95 11.25
C VAL A 12 -0.95 -1.92 9.85
N THR A 13 -0.12 -2.21 8.85
CA THR A 13 -0.45 -2.07 7.44
C THR A 13 0.01 -3.29 6.67
N VAL A 14 -0.86 -3.85 5.83
CA VAL A 14 -0.51 -4.88 4.83
C VAL A 14 -0.53 -4.23 3.46
N MET A 15 0.61 -4.29 2.76
CA MET A 15 0.80 -3.74 1.42
C MET A 15 1.07 -4.88 0.43
N ASP A 16 0.47 -4.79 -0.75
CA ASP A 16 0.88 -5.61 -1.89
C ASP A 16 2.22 -5.10 -2.48
N ASP A 17 3.21 -5.98 -2.54
CA ASP A 17 4.59 -5.62 -2.90
C ASP A 17 4.73 -5.16 -4.36
N TYR A 18 3.88 -5.70 -5.24
CA TYR A 18 3.87 -5.43 -6.68
C TYR A 18 3.16 -4.12 -7.01
N SER A 19 1.87 -4.02 -6.68
CA SER A 19 1.00 -2.88 -6.99
C SER A 19 1.18 -1.69 -6.05
N ARG A 20 1.75 -1.91 -4.87
CA ARG A 20 1.81 -0.96 -3.74
C ARG A 20 0.47 -0.67 -3.09
N SER A 21 -0.60 -1.38 -3.46
CA SER A 21 -1.90 -1.17 -2.84
C SER A 21 -1.86 -1.51 -1.36
N ILE A 22 -2.47 -0.68 -0.53
CA ILE A 22 -2.72 -0.99 0.88
C ILE A 22 -3.95 -1.89 0.94
N LEU A 23 -3.73 -3.17 1.23
CA LEU A 23 -4.77 -4.21 1.23
C LEU A 23 -5.59 -4.21 2.53
N ALA A 24 -4.93 -3.90 3.65
CA ALA A 24 -5.56 -3.75 4.94
C ALA A 24 -4.71 -2.86 5.85
N TRP A 25 -5.36 -2.21 6.80
CA TRP A 25 -4.71 -1.49 7.88
C TRP A 25 -5.64 -1.40 9.09
N LYS A 26 -5.08 -1.24 10.28
CA LYS A 26 -5.82 -0.82 11.48
C LYS A 26 -4.94 0.01 12.39
N LEU A 27 -5.57 0.87 13.18
CA LEU A 27 -4.96 1.41 14.39
C LEU A 27 -5.01 0.35 15.49
N GLN A 28 -3.89 0.16 16.17
CA GLN A 28 -3.72 -0.79 17.26
C GLN A 28 -3.09 -0.07 18.46
N GLY A 29 -3.50 -0.46 19.67
CA GLY A 29 -2.89 0.03 20.91
C GLY A 29 -1.51 -0.59 21.17
N ASP A 30 -1.23 -1.73 20.55
CA ASP A 30 0.00 -2.50 20.72
C ASP A 30 0.45 -3.18 19.42
N MET A 31 1.59 -3.88 19.49
CA MET A 31 2.17 -4.67 18.41
C MET A 31 2.20 -6.17 18.79
N THR A 32 1.20 -6.64 19.53
CA THR A 32 1.07 -8.06 19.90
C THR A 32 0.75 -8.94 18.69
N ALA A 33 0.98 -10.25 18.82
CA ALA A 33 0.63 -11.21 17.77
C ALA A 33 -0.83 -11.09 17.35
N ASP A 34 -1.76 -10.99 18.31
CA ASP A 34 -3.20 -10.92 18.05
C ASP A 34 -3.58 -9.67 17.26
N SER A 35 -3.02 -8.51 17.64
CA SER A 35 -3.21 -7.24 16.92
C SER A 35 -2.71 -7.32 15.47
N LEU A 36 -1.58 -8.00 15.24
CA LEU A 36 -1.03 -8.21 13.90
C LEU A 36 -1.86 -9.20 13.09
N ILE A 37 -2.27 -10.33 13.69
CA ILE A 37 -3.12 -11.35 13.08
C ILE A 37 -4.42 -10.72 12.58
N GLN A 38 -5.06 -9.87 13.38
CA GLN A 38 -6.30 -9.19 12.97
C GLN A 38 -6.14 -8.42 11.66
N VAL A 39 -5.03 -7.70 11.47
CA VAL A 39 -4.84 -6.90 10.24
C VAL A 39 -4.47 -7.79 9.05
N VAL A 40 -3.69 -8.84 9.28
CA VAL A 40 -3.38 -9.83 8.23
C VAL A 40 -4.66 -10.57 7.81
N GLN A 41 -5.52 -10.94 8.75
CA GLN A 41 -6.81 -11.58 8.46
C GLN A 41 -7.68 -10.68 7.58
N LEU A 42 -7.76 -9.37 7.87
CA LEU A 42 -8.49 -8.44 7.00
C LEU A 42 -7.95 -8.43 5.56
N ALA A 43 -6.63 -8.52 5.37
CA ALA A 43 -6.04 -8.62 4.04
C ALA A 43 -6.31 -9.98 3.37
N VAL A 44 -6.29 -11.07 4.15
CA VAL A 44 -6.62 -12.41 3.66
C VAL A 44 -8.07 -12.45 3.17
N ASP A 45 -8.99 -11.90 3.95
CA ASP A 45 -10.41 -11.85 3.63
C ASP A 45 -10.67 -10.95 2.42
N SER A 46 -10.07 -9.76 2.37
CA SER A 46 -10.30 -8.81 1.27
C SER A 46 -9.74 -9.28 -0.07
N THR A 47 -8.73 -10.14 -0.05
CA THR A 47 -8.10 -10.67 -1.27
C THR A 47 -8.61 -12.05 -1.67
N GLY A 48 -9.42 -12.72 -0.83
CA GLY A 48 -9.80 -14.11 -1.05
C GLY A 48 -8.60 -15.06 -1.03
N MET A 49 -7.53 -14.74 -0.28
CA MET A 49 -6.28 -15.52 -0.28
C MET A 49 -6.48 -17.00 0.08
N THR A 50 -7.52 -17.30 0.85
CA THR A 50 -7.89 -18.68 1.20
C THR A 50 -8.49 -19.48 0.03
N GLU A 51 -8.96 -18.81 -1.02
CA GLU A 51 -9.48 -19.44 -2.25
C GLU A 51 -8.36 -19.76 -3.25
N VAL A 52 -7.18 -19.15 -3.09
CA VAL A 52 -6.00 -19.40 -3.92
C VAL A 52 -5.38 -20.76 -3.57
N PRO A 53 -5.00 -21.60 -4.57
CA PRO A 53 -4.27 -22.84 -4.35
C PRO A 53 -3.02 -22.63 -3.50
N LEU A 54 -2.71 -23.57 -2.59
CA LEU A 54 -1.66 -23.41 -1.59
C LEU A 54 -0.27 -23.15 -2.20
N GLU A 55 0.00 -23.75 -3.36
CA GLU A 55 1.23 -23.59 -4.13
C GLU A 55 1.42 -22.18 -4.72
N ASP A 56 0.31 -21.49 -4.97
CA ASP A 56 0.27 -20.16 -5.61
C ASP A 56 0.05 -19.02 -4.59
N ARG A 57 -0.19 -19.36 -3.31
CA ARG A 57 -0.37 -18.35 -2.26
C ARG A 57 0.86 -17.46 -2.11
N THR A 58 0.58 -16.19 -1.83
CA THR A 58 1.62 -15.21 -1.58
C THR A 58 2.42 -15.53 -0.32
N ARG A 59 3.53 -14.81 -0.17
CA ARG A 59 4.39 -14.87 1.02
C ARG A 59 4.26 -13.56 1.78
N LEU A 60 4.17 -13.63 3.09
CA LEU A 60 4.17 -12.45 3.94
C LEU A 60 5.61 -12.11 4.30
N LEU A 61 6.02 -10.87 4.07
CA LEU A 61 7.29 -10.33 4.51
C LEU A 61 7.07 -9.39 5.70
N SER A 62 7.83 -9.57 6.79
CA SER A 62 7.84 -8.64 7.92
C SER A 62 9.26 -8.38 8.45
N ASP A 63 9.39 -7.43 9.36
CA ASP A 63 10.60 -7.30 10.17
C ASP A 63 10.66 -8.36 11.30
N ASN A 64 11.71 -8.29 12.10
CA ASN A 64 11.95 -9.17 13.26
C ASN A 64 11.27 -8.68 14.55
N GLY A 65 10.22 -7.86 14.45
CA GLY A 65 9.44 -7.42 15.61
C GLY A 65 8.87 -8.61 16.38
N SER A 66 8.86 -8.50 17.72
CA SER A 66 8.49 -9.60 18.64
C SER A 66 7.13 -10.23 18.32
N GLY A 67 6.14 -9.41 17.93
CA GLY A 67 4.83 -9.89 17.49
C GLY A 67 4.90 -10.77 16.24
N TYR A 68 5.68 -10.38 15.23
CA TYR A 68 5.84 -11.12 13.98
C TYR A 68 6.62 -12.44 14.15
N VAL A 69 7.60 -12.49 15.05
CA VAL A 69 8.38 -13.73 15.30
C VAL A 69 7.74 -14.67 16.32
N SER A 70 6.58 -14.28 16.88
CA SER A 70 5.88 -15.05 17.90
C SER A 70 5.38 -16.39 17.36
N ARG A 71 5.22 -17.37 18.28
CA ARG A 71 4.61 -18.66 17.94
C ARG A 71 3.18 -18.49 17.44
N ALA A 72 2.37 -17.67 18.11
CA ALA A 72 0.98 -17.43 17.73
C ALA A 72 0.84 -16.89 16.30
N PHE A 73 1.67 -15.91 15.92
CA PHE A 73 1.65 -15.36 14.56
C PHE A 73 2.05 -16.40 13.51
N ARG A 74 3.09 -17.20 13.79
CA ARG A 74 3.51 -18.29 12.91
C ARG A 74 2.42 -19.37 12.75
N ASP A 75 1.80 -19.77 13.84
CA ASP A 75 0.76 -20.81 13.84
C ASP A 75 -0.46 -20.33 13.05
N TYR A 76 -0.83 -19.05 13.18
CA TYR A 76 -1.84 -18.42 12.34
C TYR A 76 -1.47 -18.42 10.86
N LEU A 77 -0.26 -17.99 10.48
CA LEU A 77 0.16 -17.98 9.08
C LEU A 77 0.15 -19.38 8.46
N ASN A 78 0.55 -20.40 9.23
CA ASN A 78 0.45 -21.80 8.82
C ASN A 78 -1.01 -22.23 8.59
N LEU A 79 -1.93 -21.82 9.48
CA LEU A 79 -3.36 -22.11 9.35
C LEU A 79 -3.94 -21.54 8.05
N VAL A 80 -3.57 -20.30 7.69
CA VAL A 80 -4.01 -19.66 6.43
C VAL A 80 -3.10 -19.99 5.24
N GLY A 81 -2.15 -20.92 5.39
CA GLY A 81 -1.29 -21.39 4.31
C GLY A 81 -0.36 -20.33 3.70
N ILE A 82 0.00 -19.29 4.46
CA ILE A 82 0.88 -18.20 4.01
C ILE A 82 2.29 -18.43 4.54
N ARG A 83 3.27 -18.47 3.65
CA ARG A 83 4.67 -18.60 4.07
C ARG A 83 5.19 -17.27 4.60
N HIS A 84 5.87 -17.31 5.74
CA HIS A 84 6.46 -16.13 6.38
C HIS A 84 7.93 -15.98 5.99
N ILE A 85 8.30 -14.80 5.52
CA ILE A 85 9.67 -14.37 5.28
C ILE A 85 9.99 -13.24 6.26
N LEU A 86 11.10 -13.37 6.97
CA LEU A 86 11.63 -12.32 7.82
C LEU A 86 12.68 -11.53 7.05
N ALA A 87 12.61 -10.20 7.14
CA ALA A 87 13.64 -9.34 6.58
C ALA A 87 14.98 -9.64 7.25
N ALA A 88 16.00 -9.91 6.43
CA ALA A 88 17.35 -10.13 6.92
C ALA A 88 17.87 -8.86 7.63
N PRO A 89 18.63 -9.01 8.73
CA PRO A 89 19.28 -7.88 9.39
C PRO A 89 20.09 -7.07 8.37
N TYR A 90 19.98 -5.74 8.43
CA TYR A 90 20.71 -4.81 7.55
C TYR A 90 20.34 -4.86 6.04
N HIS A 91 19.16 -5.37 5.68
CA HIS A 91 18.60 -5.25 4.32
C HIS A 91 17.38 -4.29 4.24
N PRO A 92 17.58 -2.96 4.45
CA PRO A 92 16.51 -1.96 4.49
C PRO A 92 15.74 -1.83 3.16
N GLN A 93 16.31 -2.29 2.04
CA GLN A 93 15.65 -2.29 0.74
C GLN A 93 14.36 -3.13 0.73
N THR A 94 14.29 -4.18 1.54
CA THR A 94 13.15 -5.12 1.57
C THR A 94 11.91 -4.49 2.19
N ASN A 95 12.08 -3.59 3.17
CA ASN A 95 10.98 -2.89 3.85
C ASN A 95 10.81 -1.43 3.40
N GLY A 96 11.75 -0.88 2.63
CA GLY A 96 11.76 0.53 2.25
C GLY A 96 10.50 1.03 1.52
N LYS A 97 9.74 0.10 0.91
CA LYS A 97 8.43 0.37 0.30
C LYS A 97 7.39 0.81 1.34
N LEU A 98 7.26 0.01 2.40
CA LEU A 98 6.33 0.24 3.49
C LEU A 98 6.81 1.41 4.38
N GLU A 99 8.12 1.52 4.60
CA GLU A 99 8.71 2.67 5.31
C GLU A 99 8.40 4.00 4.62
N ARG A 100 8.56 4.06 3.29
CA ARG A 100 8.20 5.25 2.49
C ARG A 100 6.71 5.57 2.57
N TYR A 101 5.86 4.55 2.56
CA TYR A 101 4.43 4.74 2.77
C TYR A 101 4.14 5.32 4.15
N HIS A 102 4.69 4.74 5.21
CA HIS A 102 4.55 5.23 6.58
C HIS A 102 5.08 6.66 6.76
N GLN A 103 6.15 7.04 6.05
CA GLN A 103 6.61 8.42 6.03
C GLN A 103 5.58 9.35 5.37
N SER A 104 5.03 8.95 4.23
CA SER A 104 4.06 9.75 3.46
C SER A 104 2.78 9.99 4.26
N ILE A 105 2.21 8.96 4.86
CA ILE A 105 0.98 9.11 5.67
C ILE A 105 1.23 9.95 6.92
N LYS A 106 2.37 9.77 7.61
CA LYS A 106 2.71 10.59 8.78
C LYS A 106 2.87 12.06 8.43
N GLN A 107 3.40 12.37 7.23
CA GLN A 107 3.52 13.75 6.77
C GLN A 107 2.16 14.41 6.52
N GLU A 108 1.12 13.66 6.18
CA GLU A 108 -0.19 14.22 5.89
C GLU A 108 -1.12 14.19 7.13
N VAL A 109 -1.18 13.06 7.81
CA VAL A 109 -2.11 12.83 8.94
C VAL A 109 -1.63 13.52 10.21
N ASN A 110 -0.33 13.66 10.47
CA ASN A 110 0.13 14.31 11.72
C ASN A 110 0.12 15.85 11.66
N GLN A 111 -0.52 16.46 10.67
CA GLN A 111 -0.59 17.93 10.54
C GLN A 111 -1.57 18.58 11.53
N VAL A 112 -2.48 17.79 12.12
CA VAL A 112 -3.48 18.26 13.08
C VAL A 112 -3.51 17.36 14.32
N PRO A 113 -3.87 17.89 15.50
CA PRO A 113 -4.17 17.05 16.66
C PRO A 113 -5.54 16.37 16.48
N TYR A 114 -5.66 15.16 17.05
CA TYR A 114 -6.92 14.42 17.12
C TYR A 114 -7.39 14.32 18.57
N GLU A 115 -8.68 14.50 18.81
CA GLU A 115 -9.27 14.48 20.16
C GLU A 115 -9.77 13.09 20.55
N VAL A 116 -10.21 12.31 19.55
CA VAL A 116 -10.64 10.92 19.74
C VAL A 116 -10.03 9.98 18.69
N PRO A 117 -9.81 8.69 19.00
CA PRO A 117 -9.20 7.76 18.06
C PRO A 117 -9.95 7.60 16.72
N SER A 118 -11.28 7.70 16.73
CA SER A 118 -12.10 7.58 15.52
C SER A 118 -11.84 8.69 14.51
N GLU A 119 -11.51 9.92 14.93
CA GLU A 119 -11.13 11.00 14.01
C GLU A 119 -9.83 10.68 13.29
N LEU A 120 -8.85 10.13 14.02
CA LEU A 120 -7.59 9.68 13.46
C LEU A 120 -7.82 8.51 12.48
N GLU A 121 -8.71 7.58 12.79
CA GLU A 121 -9.09 6.50 11.87
C GLU A 121 -9.71 7.04 10.58
N VAL A 122 -10.62 8.02 10.67
CA VAL A 122 -11.23 8.67 9.50
C VAL A 122 -10.17 9.36 8.64
N ALA A 123 -9.21 10.06 9.25
CA ALA A 123 -8.13 10.72 8.52
C ALA A 123 -7.21 9.71 7.81
N ILE A 124 -6.85 8.62 8.49
CA ILE A 124 -6.05 7.54 7.90
C ILE A 124 -6.83 6.87 6.75
N ALA A 125 -8.12 6.61 6.93
CA ALA A 125 -8.98 6.03 5.89
C ALA A 125 -9.02 6.91 4.64
N GLY A 126 -9.20 8.23 4.82
CA GLY A 126 -9.16 9.20 3.72
C GLY A 126 -7.81 9.22 3.00
N PHE A 127 -6.70 9.18 3.74
CA PHE A 127 -5.37 9.08 3.14
C PHE A 127 -5.19 7.78 2.35
N VAL A 128 -5.63 6.64 2.90
CA VAL A 128 -5.51 5.33 2.24
C VAL A 128 -6.34 5.29 0.95
N ASP A 129 -7.56 5.82 0.95
CA ASP A 129 -8.37 5.98 -0.27
C ASP A 129 -7.63 6.80 -1.32
N TYR A 130 -7.15 7.98 -0.94
CA TYR A 130 -6.37 8.83 -1.83
C TYR A 130 -5.12 8.11 -2.37
N TYR A 131 -4.36 7.45 -1.50
CA TYR A 131 -3.14 6.73 -1.85
C TYR A 131 -3.40 5.61 -2.86
N ASN A 132 -4.41 4.76 -2.62
CA ASN A 132 -4.71 3.64 -3.49
C ASN A 132 -5.33 4.08 -4.82
N ASN A 133 -6.29 5.01 -4.76
CA ASN A 133 -7.20 5.26 -5.89
C ASN A 133 -6.86 6.51 -6.71
N ARG A 134 -6.07 7.45 -6.18
CA ARG A 134 -5.87 8.78 -6.82
C ARG A 134 -4.42 9.18 -6.94
N ARG A 135 -3.55 8.74 -6.03
CA ARG A 135 -2.13 9.09 -6.05
C ARG A 135 -1.43 8.37 -7.19
N TYR A 136 -0.72 9.13 -8.03
CA TYR A 136 0.15 8.56 -9.05
C TYR A 136 1.54 8.23 -8.49
N HIS A 137 2.01 7.02 -8.77
CA HIS A 137 3.29 6.54 -8.28
C HIS A 137 4.33 6.51 -9.39
N LYS A 138 5.41 7.28 -9.27
CA LYS A 138 6.52 7.25 -10.25
C LYS A 138 7.08 5.83 -10.46
N ALA A 139 7.20 5.06 -9.37
CA ALA A 139 7.65 3.66 -9.42
C ALA A 139 6.70 2.74 -10.21
N LEU A 140 5.45 3.16 -10.42
CA LEU A 140 4.41 2.46 -11.18
C LEU A 140 4.14 3.16 -12.53
N SER A 141 5.11 3.91 -13.07
CA SER A 141 4.93 4.66 -14.32
C SER A 141 3.78 5.68 -14.27
N ASN A 142 3.60 6.30 -13.09
CA ASN A 142 2.50 7.22 -12.78
C ASN A 142 1.11 6.59 -12.99
N VAL A 143 0.96 5.32 -12.60
CA VAL A 143 -0.33 4.64 -12.46
C VAL A 143 -0.67 4.57 -10.97
N THR A 144 -1.96 4.50 -10.63
CA THR A 144 -2.41 4.37 -9.24
C THR A 144 -2.17 2.94 -8.73
N PRO A 145 -1.95 2.73 -7.42
CA PRO A 145 -1.83 1.38 -6.88
C PRO A 145 -3.03 0.48 -7.21
N ASP A 146 -4.25 1.01 -7.15
CA ASP A 146 -5.46 0.26 -7.46
C ASP A 146 -5.52 -0.21 -8.91
N ASP A 147 -5.15 0.66 -9.86
CA ASP A 147 -5.06 0.29 -11.28
C ASP A 147 -4.03 -0.81 -11.54
N VAL A 148 -2.91 -0.81 -10.82
CA VAL A 148 -1.90 -1.87 -10.95
C VAL A 148 -2.40 -3.17 -10.34
N LEU A 149 -3.04 -3.12 -9.18
CA LEU A 149 -3.59 -4.31 -8.50
C LEU A 149 -4.59 -5.04 -9.41
N HIS A 150 -5.42 -4.29 -10.13
CA HIS A 150 -6.43 -4.81 -11.04
C HIS A 150 -5.93 -5.03 -12.49
N GLY A 151 -4.61 -4.98 -12.72
CA GLY A 151 -4.04 -5.28 -14.03
C GLY A 151 -4.27 -4.24 -15.14
N ARG A 152 -4.78 -3.05 -14.81
CA ARG A 152 -5.12 -1.98 -15.78
C ARG A 152 -3.89 -1.18 -16.25
N ARG A 153 -2.72 -1.43 -15.66
CA ARG A 153 -1.48 -0.68 -15.92
C ARG A 153 -1.14 -0.58 -17.40
N GLU A 154 -1.05 -1.71 -18.10
CA GLU A 154 -0.57 -1.73 -19.49
C GLU A 154 -1.54 -1.04 -20.44
N GLU A 155 -2.85 -1.22 -20.25
CA GLU A 155 -3.89 -0.53 -21.01
C GLU A 155 -3.78 1.00 -20.82
N ILE A 156 -3.61 1.47 -19.59
CA ILE A 156 -3.45 2.89 -19.27
C ILE A 156 -2.20 3.45 -19.96
N LEU A 157 -1.07 2.73 -19.90
CA LEU A 157 0.18 3.17 -20.51
C LEU A 157 0.08 3.18 -22.04
N PHE A 158 -0.60 2.20 -22.63
CA PHE A 158 -0.87 2.16 -24.06
C PHE A 158 -1.68 3.38 -24.52
N LYS A 159 -2.83 3.64 -23.89
CA LYS A 159 -3.67 4.82 -24.19
C LYS A 159 -2.91 6.13 -24.07
N ARG A 160 -2.07 6.26 -23.03
CA ARG A 160 -1.22 7.45 -22.84
C ARG A 160 -0.23 7.64 -23.98
N ARG A 161 0.42 6.57 -24.46
CA ARG A 161 1.33 6.64 -25.62
C ARG A 161 0.60 7.08 -26.88
N GLU A 162 -0.60 6.56 -27.13
CA GLU A 162 -1.41 6.95 -28.28
C GLU A 162 -1.76 8.44 -28.25
N VAL A 163 -2.29 8.93 -27.12
CA VAL A 163 -2.64 10.36 -26.95
C VAL A 163 -1.42 11.26 -27.10
N GLN A 164 -0.26 10.85 -26.55
CA GLN A 164 0.99 11.60 -26.71
C GLN A 164 1.43 11.66 -28.18
N ALA A 165 1.37 10.55 -28.91
CA ALA A 165 1.73 10.51 -30.32
C ALA A 165 0.81 11.40 -31.17
N GLN A 166 -0.51 11.34 -30.94
CA GLN A 166 -1.49 12.20 -31.61
C GLN A 166 -1.23 13.69 -31.31
N THR A 167 -1.01 14.03 -30.04
CA THR A 167 -0.71 15.41 -29.62
C THR A 167 0.56 15.94 -30.29
N LEU A 168 1.61 15.13 -30.36
CA LEU A 168 2.87 15.50 -31.03
C LEU A 168 2.67 15.70 -32.53
N ALA A 169 1.90 14.84 -33.20
CA ALA A 169 1.59 14.96 -34.62
C ALA A 169 0.79 16.24 -34.91
N GLN A 170 -0.25 16.53 -34.12
CA GLN A 170 -1.05 17.75 -34.23
C GLN A 170 -0.19 19.01 -34.04
N ARG A 171 0.67 19.03 -33.02
CA ARG A 171 1.59 20.16 -32.77
C ARG A 171 2.57 20.38 -33.92
N LYS A 172 3.12 19.30 -34.50
CA LYS A 172 3.99 19.40 -35.68
C LYS A 172 3.27 20.00 -36.88
N HIS A 173 2.02 19.60 -37.11
CA HIS A 173 1.20 20.13 -38.19
C HIS A 173 0.89 21.62 -38.00
N TYR A 174 0.40 22.00 -36.81
CA TYR A 174 0.12 23.40 -36.46
C TYR A 174 1.36 24.31 -36.64
N ASN A 175 2.51 23.89 -36.11
CA ASN A 175 3.75 24.65 -36.23
C ASN A 175 4.27 24.76 -37.67
N ARG A 176 3.95 23.80 -38.54
CA ARG A 176 4.27 23.89 -39.97
C ARG A 176 3.41 24.97 -40.63
N LEU A 177 2.10 24.92 -40.41
CA LEU A 177 1.17 25.91 -40.96
C LEU A 177 1.54 27.34 -40.54
N LEU A 178 1.87 27.56 -39.26
CA LEU A 178 2.31 28.86 -38.76
C LEU A 178 3.60 29.40 -39.41
N ARG A 179 4.47 28.53 -39.93
CA ARG A 179 5.71 28.95 -40.60
C ARG A 179 5.51 29.25 -42.09
N GLU A 180 4.43 28.73 -42.66
CA GLU A 180 4.07 28.88 -44.07
C GLU A 180 3.10 30.06 -44.32
N SER A 181 2.53 30.61 -43.24
CA SER A 181 1.70 31.83 -43.19
C SER A 181 2.51 33.05 -42.76
#